data_AF-A0AAD1T5R2-F1
#
_entry.id   AF-A0AAD1T5R2-F1
#
_cell.length_a   1.000
_cell.length_b   1.000
_cell.length_c   1.000
_cell.angle_alpha   90.00
_cell.angle_beta   90.00
_cell.angle_gamma   90.00
#
_symmetry.space_group_name_H-M   'P 1'
#
loop_
_entity.id
_entity.type
_entity.pdbx_description
1 polymer ?
#
loop_
_entity_poly.entity_id
_entity_poly.type
_entity_poly.pdbx_seq_one_letter_code
_entity_poly.pdbx_strand_id
1 'polypeptide(L)' 'MDQNNIMANANSPNGEEDEIQRIVQGRLALYGPNPPVEVVTQLLNAAMEE' A
#
# COMPACT_ATOMS: atom_id res chain seq x y z
N MET A 1 -28.43 -14.96 8.86
CA MET A 1 -27.59 -15.08 7.65
C MET A 1 -27.58 -13.71 7.03
N ASP A 2 -26.71 -12.83 7.53
CA ASP A 2 -26.73 -11.42 7.20
C ASP A 2 -25.79 -11.17 6.02
N GLN A 3 -26.35 -11.22 4.81
CA GLN A 3 -25.64 -11.03 3.54
C GLN A 3 -25.41 -9.55 3.16
N ASN A 4 -25.43 -8.63 4.13
CA ASN A 4 -25.39 -7.18 3.84
C ASN A 4 -24.14 -6.46 4.33
N ASN A 5 -23.02 -7.17 4.54
CA ASN A 5 -21.79 -6.56 5.08
C ASN A 5 -20.60 -6.50 4.10
N ILE A 6 -20.81 -6.76 2.80
CA ILE A 6 -19.69 -6.90 1.83
C ILE A 6 -19.41 -5.58 1.06
N MET A 7 -20.30 -4.59 1.08
CA MET A 7 -20.17 -3.39 0.23
C MET A 7 -19.87 -2.09 0.98
N ALA A 8 -19.25 -2.17 2.17
CA ALA A 8 -18.89 -1.00 2.97
C ALA A 8 -17.38 -0.79 3.12
N ASN A 9 -16.55 -1.30 2.19
CA ASN A 9 -15.10 -1.04 2.23
C ASN A 9 -14.50 -0.70 0.85
N ALA A 10 -15.18 0.17 0.11
CA ALA A 10 -14.62 0.73 -1.12
C ALA A 10 -14.39 2.26 -1.05
N ASN A 11 -14.81 2.91 0.04
CA ASN A 11 -14.73 4.37 0.22
C ASN A 11 -14.33 4.76 1.66
N SER A 12 -13.56 3.91 2.35
CA SER A 12 -12.87 4.35 3.57
C SER A 12 -11.60 5.06 3.14
N PRO A 13 -11.26 6.25 3.70
CA PRO A 13 -9.97 6.91 3.46
C PRO A 13 -8.75 6.04 3.85
N ASN A 14 -8.98 4.93 4.57
CA ASN A 14 -7.98 3.91 4.86
C ASN A 14 -7.66 3.00 3.66
N GLY A 15 -8.51 2.96 2.62
CA GLY A 15 -8.32 2.09 1.45
C GLY A 15 -7.20 2.57 0.53
N GLU A 16 -7.01 3.88 0.41
CA GLU A 16 -5.90 4.48 -0.37
C GLU A 16 -4.56 4.27 0.33
N GLU A 17 -4.52 4.43 1.66
CA GLU A 17 -3.32 4.16 2.46
C GLU A 17 -2.95 2.66 2.42
N ASP A 18 -3.94 1.77 2.48
CA ASP A 18 -3.76 0.33 2.30
C ASP A 18 -3.23 -0.02 0.88
N GLU A 19 -3.72 0.68 -0.15
CA GLU A 19 -3.29 0.47 -1.53
C GLU A 19 -1.84 0.95 -1.77
N ILE A 20 -1.50 2.12 -1.26
CA ILE A 20 -0.15 2.67 -1.27
C ILE A 20 0.83 1.70 -0.58
N GLN A 21 0.48 1.22 0.62
CA GLN A 21 1.32 0.25 1.33
C GLN A 21 1.49 -1.05 0.55
N ARG A 22 0.43 -1.54 -0.11
CA ARG A 22 0.51 -2.76 -0.93
C ARG A 22 1.46 -2.58 -2.11
N ILE A 23 1.43 -1.42 -2.77
CA ILE A 23 2.31 -1.09 -3.90
C ILE A 23 3.77 -0.99 -3.42
N VAL A 24 4.03 -0.27 -2.33
CA VAL A 24 5.37 -0.13 -1.76
C VAL A 24 5.94 -1.48 -1.34
N GLN A 25 5.17 -2.31 -0.62
CA GLN A 25 5.62 -3.64 -0.21
C GLN A 25 5.89 -4.57 -1.40
N GLY A 26 5.03 -4.56 -2.42
CA GLY A 26 5.23 -5.35 -3.64
C GLY A 26 6.52 -4.95 -4.37
N ARG A 27 6.84 -3.65 -4.41
CA ARG A 27 8.07 -3.14 -5.01
C ARG A 27 9.30 -3.46 -4.15
N LEU A 28 9.22 -3.34 -2.83
CA LEU A 28 10.31 -3.67 -1.92
C LEU A 28 10.67 -5.17 -1.96
N ALA A 29 9.67 -6.05 -2.15
CA ALA A 29 9.89 -7.48 -2.29
C ALA A 29 10.83 -7.86 -3.47
N LEU A 30 10.90 -7.02 -4.51
CA LEU A 30 11.81 -7.22 -5.65
C LEU A 30 13.29 -7.03 -5.28
N TYR A 31 13.58 -6.28 -4.22
CA TYR A 31 14.94 -6.00 -3.75
C TYR A 31 15.41 -6.99 -2.67
N GLY A 32 14.55 -7.93 -2.27
CA GLY A 32 14.82 -8.92 -1.23
C GLY A 32 14.61 -8.39 0.20
N PRO A 33 15.02 -9.14 1.23
CA PRO A 33 14.69 -8.85 2.63
C PRO A 33 15.38 -7.59 3.20
N ASN A 34 16.38 -7.05 2.50
CA ASN A 34 17.10 -5.85 2.92
C ASN A 34 17.26 -4.88 1.73
N PRO A 35 16.18 -4.18 1.34
CA PRO A 35 16.24 -3.19 0.28
C PRO A 35 17.21 -2.05 0.67
N PRO A 36 17.94 -1.46 -0.29
CA PRO A 36 18.74 -0.27 -0.03
C PRO A 36 17.87 0.87 0.53
N VAL A 37 18.36 1.60 1.53
CA VAL A 37 17.61 2.69 2.18
C VAL A 37 17.13 3.73 1.16
N GLU A 38 17.96 4.05 0.16
CA GLU A 38 17.61 5.01 -0.89
C GLU A 38 16.37 4.59 -1.70
N VAL A 39 16.18 3.28 -1.91
CA VAL A 39 15.01 2.72 -2.61
C VAL A 39 13.76 2.84 -1.74
N VAL A 40 13.87 2.57 -0.44
CA VAL A 40 12.77 2.73 0.52
C VAL A 40 12.30 4.18 0.55
N THR A 41 13.23 5.14 0.61
CA THR A 41 12.92 6.57 0.61
C THR A 41 12.26 7.02 -0.69
N GLN A 42 12.75 6.57 -1.86
CA GLN A 42 12.13 6.91 -3.14
C GLN A 42 10.70 6.37 -3.26
N LEU A 43 10.47 5.14 -2.81
CA LEU A 43 9.13 4.51 -2.88
C LEU A 43 8.15 5.17 -1.93
N LEU A 44 8.58 5.55 -0.72
CA LEU A 44 7.75 6.29 0.23
C LEU A 44 7.41 7.70 -0.27
N ASN A 45 8.37 8.39 -0.89
CA ASN A 45 8.13 9.71 -1.45
C ASN A 45 7.17 9.65 -2.64
N ALA A 46 7.37 8.71 -3.56
CA ALA A 46 6.48 8.52 -4.70
C ALA A 46 5.04 8.17 -4.28
N ALA A 47 4.90 7.44 -3.18
CA ALA A 47 3.62 7.09 -2.57
C ALA A 47 2.88 8.25 -1.89
N MET A 48 3.56 9.34 -1.55
CA MET A 48 2.96 10.52 -0.90
C MET A 48 2.63 11.66 -1.87
N GLU A 49 3.12 11.60 -3.12
CA GLU A 49 2.88 12.60 -4.17
C GLU A 49 1.71 12.24 -5.12
N GLU A 50 1.13 11.04 -4.98
CA GLU A 50 -0.09 10.57 -5.68
C GLU A 50 -1.36 10.90 -4.89
#